data_AF-A0A090LA50-F1
#
_entry.id   AF-A0A090LA50-F1
#
_cell.length_a   1.000
_cell.length_b   1.000
_cell.length_c   1.000
_cell.angle_alpha   90.00
_cell.angle_beta   90.00
_cell.angle_gamma   90.00
#
_symmetry.space_group_name_H-M   'P 1'
#
loop_
_entity.id
_entity.type
_entity.pdbx_description
1 polymer ?
#
loop_
_entity_poly.entity_id
_entity_poly.type
_entity_poly.pdbx_seq_one_letter_code
_entity_poly.pdbx_strand_id
1 'polypeptide(L)'
;MGNTTSEHKHNKKSSVDPKRQFIETQFTCYYNELIRKYSKLDKESFIKLFGEELYHPLWNYYSSNSDDSISLNKFISKSEPLFETDHKIWEEIFNEPEDIIKACLLTSDIEEANDDKDFKESIICNMKKDGISKFIQNECPRLCDGIREHVISLLTDKKKNLQDYSSSILTPFQMLFIKASLNPVIYFNKEGKNNSNRWTKLYDSSVHGVSLNRFENNVYDYKKPTVTIFKLTNGQLIVIALDEEWKNSVNCYGGNNTSVIQIKPKFEREDKSGSFRCNLKLKSAPMGIQFGRYLKIEKDFSNVNDIEVWGCGAEDDLTAQMKQKVWYKKEAEKRSKVPLPGAWDENPDKTILEMGGIKLNNERRDFDRPDDTIARKF
;
A
#
# COMPACT_ATOMS: atom_id res chain seq x y z
N MET A 1 0.95 -78.71 36.21
CA MET A 1 0.23 -77.57 35.60
C MET A 1 0.79 -76.32 36.26
N GLY A 2 1.81 -75.63 35.75
CA GLY A 2 1.98 -75.16 34.38
C GLY A 2 1.33 -73.79 34.25
N ASN A 3 2.08 -72.71 34.53
CA ASN A 3 1.89 -71.41 33.85
C ASN A 3 3.11 -70.50 34.06
N THR A 4 3.88 -70.41 32.98
CA THR A 4 4.99 -69.51 32.70
C THR A 4 4.50 -68.29 31.94
N THR A 5 4.95 -67.10 32.36
CA THR A 5 5.35 -65.92 31.56
C THR A 5 4.49 -65.43 30.39
N SER A 6 4.10 -64.15 30.44
CA SER A 6 4.33 -63.21 29.32
C SER A 6 4.24 -61.75 29.80
N GLU A 7 5.38 -61.19 30.20
CA GLU A 7 5.55 -59.73 30.32
C GLU A 7 5.70 -59.14 28.91
N HIS A 8 4.62 -58.60 28.35
CA HIS A 8 4.71 -57.70 27.21
C HIS A 8 5.09 -56.30 27.68
N LYS A 9 6.39 -55.98 27.61
CA LYS A 9 6.88 -54.59 27.60
C LYS A 9 6.31 -53.87 26.38
N HIS A 10 5.21 -53.13 26.57
CA HIS A 10 4.80 -52.10 25.62
C HIS A 10 5.79 -50.93 25.71
N ASN A 11 6.83 -50.99 24.89
CA ASN A 11 7.68 -49.85 24.59
C ASN A 11 6.82 -48.82 23.82
N LYS A 12 6.30 -47.81 24.52
CA LYS A 12 5.66 -46.64 23.89
C LYS A 12 6.73 -45.93 23.07
N LYS A 13 6.84 -46.26 21.77
CA LYS A 13 7.43 -45.35 20.79
C LYS A 13 6.57 -44.10 20.80
N SER A 14 7.08 -43.03 21.41
CA SER A 14 6.52 -41.69 21.27
C SER A 14 6.49 -41.37 19.78
N SER A 15 5.30 -41.38 19.18
CA SER A 15 5.09 -40.91 17.82
C SER A 15 5.30 -39.39 17.83
N VAL A 16 6.54 -38.95 17.62
CA VAL A 16 6.86 -37.53 17.45
C VAL A 16 6.23 -37.09 16.14
N ASP A 17 5.51 -35.97 16.18
CA ASP A 17 4.86 -35.37 15.00
C ASP A 17 5.90 -35.13 13.90
N PRO A 18 5.76 -35.70 12.69
CA PRO A 18 6.71 -35.54 11.58
C PRO A 18 7.00 -34.08 11.24
N LYS A 19 6.02 -33.17 11.41
CA LYS A 19 6.21 -31.73 11.17
C LYS A 19 7.17 -31.12 12.18
N ARG A 20 7.00 -31.45 13.46
CA ARG A 20 7.86 -30.97 14.54
C ARG A 20 9.29 -31.46 14.38
N GLN A 21 9.45 -32.73 13.97
CA GLN A 21 10.77 -33.32 13.71
C GLN A 21 11.48 -32.62 12.53
N PHE A 22 10.75 -32.24 11.49
CA PHE A 22 11.31 -31.49 10.36
C PHE A 22 11.80 -30.09 10.77
N ILE A 23 10.97 -29.37 11.54
CA ILE A 23 11.30 -28.02 12.03
C ILE A 23 12.52 -28.04 12.95
N GLU A 24 12.54 -28.96 13.92
CA GLU A 24 13.69 -29.15 14.82
C GLU A 24 14.98 -29.46 14.02
N THR A 25 14.88 -30.27 12.97
CA THR A 25 16.03 -30.58 12.09
C THR A 25 16.53 -29.32 11.37
N GLN A 26 15.62 -28.47 10.88
CA GLN A 26 15.98 -27.24 10.16
C GLN A 26 16.68 -26.22 11.06
N PHE A 27 16.13 -25.92 12.24
CA PHE A 27 16.75 -24.98 13.18
C PHE A 27 18.05 -25.52 13.79
N THR A 28 18.17 -26.85 13.92
CA THR A 28 19.44 -27.49 14.30
C THR A 28 20.53 -27.22 13.27
N CYS A 29 20.21 -27.28 11.97
CA CYS A 29 21.16 -26.93 10.93
C CYS A 29 21.62 -25.47 11.03
N TYR A 30 20.69 -24.52 11.24
CA TYR A 30 21.05 -23.10 11.41
C TYR A 30 21.95 -22.88 12.62
N TYR A 31 21.63 -23.50 13.75
CA TYR A 31 22.47 -23.42 14.95
C TYR A 31 23.88 -23.97 14.70
N ASN A 32 23.99 -25.14 14.05
CA ASN A 32 25.28 -25.75 13.77
C ASN A 32 26.15 -24.90 12.83
N GLU A 33 25.55 -24.24 11.83
CA GLU A 33 26.24 -23.29 10.96
C GLU A 33 26.74 -22.07 11.75
N LEU A 34 25.93 -21.52 12.66
CA LEU A 34 26.35 -20.42 13.53
C LEU A 34 27.49 -20.83 14.48
N ILE A 35 27.43 -22.03 15.06
CA ILE A 35 28.50 -22.57 15.90
C ILE A 35 29.78 -22.78 15.10
N ARG A 36 29.70 -23.24 13.85
CA ARG A 36 30.88 -23.33 12.96
C ARG A 36 31.50 -21.95 12.71
N LYS A 37 30.69 -20.91 12.59
CA LYS A 37 31.13 -19.54 12.32
C LYS A 37 31.72 -18.83 13.55
N TYR A 38 31.11 -19.02 14.72
CA TYR A 38 31.41 -18.23 15.93
C TYR A 38 31.95 -19.05 17.11
N SER A 39 32.09 -20.38 16.97
CA SER A 39 32.45 -21.35 18.02
C SER A 39 31.43 -21.52 19.15
N LYS A 40 30.83 -20.42 19.63
CA LYS A 40 29.73 -20.40 20.61
C LYS A 40 28.77 -19.25 20.31
N LEU A 41 27.53 -19.38 20.80
CA LEU A 41 26.52 -18.32 20.75
C LEU A 41 26.49 -17.53 22.07
N ASP A 42 27.46 -16.66 22.26
CA ASP A 42 27.54 -15.71 23.39
C ASP A 42 27.20 -14.27 22.96
N LYS A 43 27.28 -13.32 23.91
CA LYS A 43 26.98 -11.90 23.66
C LYS A 43 27.78 -11.32 22.49
N GLU A 44 29.07 -11.64 22.40
CA GLU A 44 29.94 -11.12 21.34
C GLU A 44 29.54 -11.65 19.97
N SER A 45 29.24 -12.96 19.87
CA SER A 45 28.74 -13.55 18.63
C SER A 45 27.38 -12.97 18.21
N PHE A 46 26.49 -12.66 19.17
CA PHE A 46 25.18 -12.07 18.91
C PHE A 46 25.29 -10.64 18.40
N ILE A 47 26.19 -9.82 18.98
CA ILE A 47 26.50 -8.49 18.46
C ILE A 47 27.03 -8.58 17.02
N LYS A 48 27.94 -9.52 16.74
CA LYS A 48 28.46 -9.73 15.37
C LYS A 48 27.39 -10.20 14.40
N LEU A 49 26.36 -10.92 14.87
CA LEU A 49 25.30 -11.47 14.03
C LEU A 49 24.20 -10.43 13.75
N PHE A 50 23.67 -9.78 14.78
CA PHE A 50 22.49 -8.91 14.69
C PHE A 50 22.83 -7.41 14.74
N GLY A 51 24.08 -7.05 14.99
CA GLY A 51 24.50 -5.67 15.21
C GLY A 51 24.18 -5.16 16.62
N GLU A 52 24.73 -4.01 16.99
CA GLU A 52 24.54 -3.44 18.34
C GLU A 52 23.10 -3.01 18.61
N GLU A 53 22.36 -2.59 17.57
CA GLU A 53 21.02 -2.04 17.72
C GLU A 53 19.94 -3.11 18.00
N LEU A 54 20.03 -4.28 17.37
CA LEU A 54 19.09 -5.39 17.61
C LEU A 54 19.58 -6.38 18.66
N TYR A 55 20.86 -6.28 19.07
CA TYR A 55 21.46 -7.16 20.06
C TYR A 55 20.67 -7.18 21.37
N HIS A 56 20.41 -6.02 21.98
CA HIS A 56 19.83 -5.97 23.32
C HIS A 56 18.45 -6.64 23.42
N PRO A 57 17.47 -6.30 22.55
CA PRO A 57 16.15 -6.94 22.59
C PRO A 57 16.21 -8.45 22.32
N LEU A 58 16.97 -8.88 21.31
CA LEU A 58 17.08 -10.28 20.94
C LEU A 58 17.84 -11.09 21.99
N TRP A 59 18.94 -10.56 22.54
CA TRP A 59 19.69 -11.24 23.59
C TRP A 59 18.84 -11.45 24.83
N ASN A 60 18.05 -10.47 25.25
CA ASN A 60 17.14 -10.60 26.39
C ASN A 60 16.04 -11.65 26.14
N TYR A 61 15.59 -11.79 24.90
CA TYR A 61 14.61 -12.79 24.51
C TYR A 61 15.18 -14.23 24.51
N TYR A 62 16.41 -14.41 24.03
CA TYR A 62 17.07 -15.71 23.94
C TYR A 62 17.76 -16.14 25.24
N SER A 63 18.29 -15.22 26.04
CA SER A 63 19.08 -15.50 27.23
C SER A 63 18.29 -15.34 28.53
N SER A 64 18.77 -15.97 29.58
CA SER A 64 18.34 -15.68 30.95
C SER A 64 19.51 -15.00 31.67
N ASN A 65 19.25 -14.28 32.77
CA ASN A 65 20.28 -13.46 33.45
C ASN A 65 21.56 -14.24 33.85
N SER A 66 21.50 -15.57 33.90
CA SER A 66 22.60 -16.48 34.25
C SER A 66 23.36 -17.09 33.06
N ASP A 67 22.92 -16.86 31.81
CA ASP A 67 23.41 -17.61 30.67
C ASP A 67 24.63 -16.93 30.00
N ASP A 68 25.75 -17.64 29.97
CA ASP A 68 26.97 -17.20 29.25
C ASP A 68 26.89 -17.50 27.74
N SER A 69 26.07 -18.48 27.34
CA SER A 69 25.84 -18.86 25.94
C SER A 69 24.48 -19.51 25.74
N ILE A 70 23.97 -19.45 24.51
CA ILE A 70 22.67 -20.00 24.14
C ILE A 70 22.83 -21.45 23.70
N SER A 71 22.14 -22.36 24.39
CA SER A 71 22.11 -23.78 24.04
C SER A 71 21.24 -24.06 22.81
N LEU A 72 21.49 -25.18 22.13
CA LEU A 72 20.71 -25.63 20.97
C LEU A 72 19.20 -25.67 21.26
N ASN A 73 18.79 -26.27 22.37
CA ASN A 73 17.36 -26.40 22.71
C ASN A 73 16.69 -25.04 22.91
N LYS A 74 17.40 -24.09 23.53
CA LYS A 74 16.90 -22.73 23.75
C LYS A 74 16.87 -21.93 22.44
N PHE A 75 17.87 -22.12 21.59
CA PHE A 75 17.89 -21.51 20.27
C PHE A 75 16.71 -21.99 19.42
N ILE A 76 16.42 -23.29 19.37
CA ILE A 76 15.30 -23.83 18.59
C ILE A 76 13.97 -23.26 19.10
N SER A 77 13.72 -23.36 20.41
CA SER A 77 12.43 -22.95 20.99
C SER A 77 12.15 -21.45 20.87
N LYS A 78 13.19 -20.62 20.81
CA LYS A 78 13.07 -19.17 20.64
C LYS A 78 13.13 -18.73 19.18
N SER A 79 13.80 -19.48 18.30
CA SER A 79 13.90 -19.13 16.88
C SER A 79 12.67 -19.54 16.08
N GLU A 80 12.02 -20.64 16.44
CA GLU A 80 10.82 -21.13 15.74
C GLU A 80 9.69 -20.07 15.70
N PRO A 81 9.30 -19.43 16.82
CA PRO A 81 8.26 -18.40 16.82
C PRO A 81 8.58 -17.17 15.95
N LEU A 82 9.87 -16.84 15.75
CA LEU A 82 10.26 -15.71 14.89
C LEU A 82 9.91 -15.96 13.41
N PHE A 83 9.82 -17.22 12.99
CA PHE A 83 9.43 -17.59 11.62
C PHE A 83 7.91 -17.65 11.42
N GLU A 84 7.15 -17.50 12.51
CA GLU A 84 5.69 -17.50 12.49
C GLU A 84 5.10 -16.10 12.34
N THR A 85 3.79 -16.06 12.12
CA THR A 85 3.02 -14.81 11.97
C THR A 85 2.42 -14.30 13.28
N ASP A 86 2.69 -14.93 14.42
CA ASP A 86 2.19 -14.46 15.71
C ASP A 86 2.81 -13.10 16.07
N HIS A 87 1.99 -12.18 16.56
CA HIS A 87 2.40 -10.84 16.95
C HIS A 87 2.80 -10.74 18.42
N LYS A 88 2.41 -11.70 19.26
CA LYS A 88 2.73 -11.71 20.70
C LYS A 88 4.22 -11.75 20.96
N ILE A 89 4.96 -12.44 20.10
CA ILE A 89 6.42 -12.54 20.21
C ILE A 89 7.10 -11.17 20.23
N TRP A 90 6.56 -10.19 19.51
CA TRP A 90 7.17 -8.86 19.45
C TRP A 90 7.02 -8.10 20.76
N GLU A 91 5.98 -8.37 21.53
CA GLU A 91 5.80 -7.83 22.88
C GLU A 91 6.70 -8.53 23.90
N GLU A 92 7.10 -9.78 23.66
CA GLU A 92 8.13 -10.47 24.46
C GLU A 92 9.55 -9.98 24.17
N ILE A 93 9.81 -9.52 22.93
CA ILE A 93 11.13 -9.04 22.50
C ILE A 93 11.31 -7.55 22.83
N PHE A 94 10.28 -6.74 22.56
CA PHE A 94 10.30 -5.29 22.71
C PHE A 94 9.32 -4.85 23.78
N ASN A 95 9.86 -4.37 24.90
CA ASN A 95 9.04 -3.90 26.02
C ASN A 95 8.46 -2.49 25.77
N GLU A 96 9.18 -1.65 25.03
CA GLU A 96 8.81 -0.26 24.76
C GLU A 96 8.43 -0.05 23.28
N PRO A 97 7.34 0.69 22.99
CA PRO A 97 6.94 1.06 21.62
C PRO A 97 8.03 1.76 20.80
N GLU A 98 8.89 2.51 21.48
CA GLU A 98 10.00 3.24 20.87
C GLU A 98 11.04 2.27 20.28
N ASP A 99 11.30 1.15 20.95
CA ASP A 99 12.32 0.18 20.55
C ASP A 99 11.87 -0.65 19.34
N ILE A 100 10.59 -1.03 19.29
CA ILE A 100 10.03 -1.72 18.13
C ILE A 100 10.00 -0.81 16.89
N ILE A 101 9.67 0.49 17.06
CA ILE A 101 9.71 1.46 15.95
C ILE A 101 11.14 1.61 15.42
N LYS A 102 12.13 1.78 16.31
CA LYS A 102 13.55 1.86 15.91
C LYS A 102 14.00 0.59 15.17
N ALA A 103 13.65 -0.59 15.66
CA ALA A 103 13.99 -1.85 15.01
C ALA A 103 13.35 -1.97 13.61
N CYS A 104 12.10 -1.52 13.45
CA CYS A 104 11.42 -1.50 12.15
C CYS A 104 12.11 -0.52 11.16
N LEU A 105 12.51 0.65 11.64
CA LEU A 105 13.22 1.66 10.84
C LEU A 105 14.59 1.16 10.38
N LEU A 106 15.41 0.69 11.32
CA LEU A 106 16.74 0.13 11.05
C LEU A 106 16.66 -1.00 10.04
N THR A 107 15.79 -1.98 10.27
CA THR A 107 15.73 -3.15 9.39
C THR A 107 15.21 -2.79 8.01
N SER A 108 14.46 -1.70 7.86
CA SER A 108 13.93 -1.24 6.57
C SER A 108 14.82 -0.21 5.86
N ASP A 109 16.01 0.09 6.41
CA ASP A 109 16.92 1.13 5.92
C ASP A 109 16.25 2.51 5.81
N ILE A 110 15.43 2.87 6.81
CA ILE A 110 14.70 4.15 6.83
C ILE A 110 15.26 5.09 7.90
N GLU A 111 15.58 6.31 7.49
CA GLU A 111 15.89 7.41 8.40
C GLU A 111 14.62 8.20 8.78
N GLU A 112 14.53 8.59 10.05
CA GLU A 112 13.40 9.39 10.57
C GLU A 112 13.56 10.86 10.15
N ALA A 113 12.52 11.43 9.54
CA ALA A 113 12.51 12.84 9.16
C ALA A 113 11.96 13.72 10.30
N ASN A 114 12.32 15.01 10.33
CA ASN A 114 11.80 15.94 11.35
C ASN A 114 10.25 16.04 11.34
N ASP A 115 9.64 15.91 10.16
CA ASP A 115 8.19 15.98 9.96
C ASP A 115 7.41 14.78 10.52
N ASP A 116 8.13 13.76 11.00
CA ASP A 116 7.58 12.52 11.55
C ASP A 116 7.32 12.57 13.05
N LYS A 117 7.77 13.61 13.76
CA LYS A 117 7.67 13.69 15.22
C LYS A 117 6.24 13.50 15.73
N ASP A 118 5.30 14.30 15.22
CA ASP A 118 3.89 14.23 15.64
C ASP A 118 3.25 12.88 15.28
N PHE A 119 3.64 12.32 14.13
CA PHE A 119 3.16 11.02 13.69
C PHE A 119 3.66 9.89 14.60
N LYS A 120 4.96 9.88 14.90
CA LYS A 120 5.59 8.94 15.84
C LYS A 120 4.96 9.02 17.22
N GLU A 121 4.75 10.22 17.75
CA GLU A 121 4.09 10.42 19.04
C GLU A 121 2.65 9.86 19.03
N SER A 122 1.90 10.07 17.93
CA SER A 122 0.56 9.48 17.76
C SER A 122 0.60 7.95 17.77
N ILE A 123 1.56 7.32 17.09
CA ILE A 123 1.70 5.85 17.05
C ILE A 123 2.06 5.31 18.44
N ILE A 124 3.03 5.91 19.12
CA ILE A 124 3.45 5.51 20.46
C ILE A 124 2.26 5.61 21.42
N CYS A 125 1.49 6.70 21.36
CA CYS A 125 0.30 6.87 22.19
C CYS A 125 -0.74 5.75 21.95
N ASN A 126 -0.99 5.39 20.69
CA ASN A 126 -1.89 4.30 20.33
C ASN A 126 -1.36 2.94 20.83
N MET A 127 -0.06 2.65 20.66
CA MET A 127 0.58 1.42 21.14
C MET A 127 0.52 1.29 22.68
N LYS A 128 0.78 2.37 23.42
CA LYS A 128 0.69 2.39 24.89
C LYS A 128 -0.74 2.21 25.38
N LYS A 129 -1.73 2.72 24.64
CA LYS A 129 -3.14 2.62 24.98
C LYS A 129 -3.70 1.21 24.75
N ASP A 130 -3.41 0.62 23.59
CA ASP A 130 -4.05 -0.63 23.16
C ASP A 130 -3.21 -1.88 23.49
N GLY A 131 -1.91 -1.71 23.76
CA GLY A 131 -0.91 -2.78 23.86
C GLY A 131 -0.23 -3.07 22.52
N ILE A 132 1.06 -3.39 22.54
CA ILE A 132 1.89 -3.54 21.32
C ILE A 132 1.30 -4.64 20.41
N SER A 133 1.07 -5.86 20.93
CA SER A 133 0.56 -6.96 20.12
C SER A 133 -0.81 -6.64 19.51
N LYS A 134 -1.69 -5.97 20.26
CA LYS A 134 -3.06 -5.65 19.81
C LYS A 134 -3.06 -4.54 18.77
N PHE A 135 -2.22 -3.52 18.95
CA PHE A 135 -2.01 -2.47 17.96
C PHE A 135 -1.50 -3.06 16.63
N ILE A 136 -0.46 -3.90 16.68
CA ILE A 136 0.07 -4.56 15.49
C ILE A 136 -1.03 -5.37 14.80
N GLN A 137 -1.74 -6.22 15.55
CA GLN A 137 -2.77 -7.08 14.98
C GLN A 137 -3.91 -6.31 14.28
N ASN A 138 -4.33 -5.17 14.84
CA ASN A 138 -5.50 -4.44 14.34
C ASN A 138 -5.14 -3.38 13.30
N GLU A 139 -4.07 -2.63 13.55
CA GLU A 139 -3.73 -1.45 12.75
C GLU A 139 -2.68 -1.77 11.70
N CYS A 140 -1.60 -2.46 12.09
CA CYS A 140 -0.41 -2.69 11.26
C CYS A 140 0.11 -4.14 11.33
N PRO A 141 -0.62 -5.14 10.79
CA PRO A 141 -0.27 -6.56 10.97
C PRO A 141 1.11 -6.94 10.45
N ARG A 142 1.64 -6.17 9.49
CA ARG A 142 2.91 -6.44 8.83
C ARG A 142 4.05 -5.55 9.31
N LEU A 143 3.86 -4.81 10.41
CA LEU A 143 4.85 -3.86 10.91
C LEU A 143 6.22 -4.53 11.14
N CYS A 144 6.21 -5.72 11.73
CA CYS A 144 7.42 -6.46 12.10
C CYS A 144 7.93 -7.39 10.99
N ASP A 145 7.34 -7.38 9.79
CA ASP A 145 7.81 -8.21 8.68
C ASP A 145 9.27 -7.86 8.32
N GLY A 146 9.64 -6.58 8.37
CA GLY A 146 11.00 -6.13 8.10
C GLY A 146 12.03 -6.68 9.09
N ILE A 147 11.67 -6.75 10.37
CA ILE A 147 12.49 -7.35 11.44
C ILE A 147 12.59 -8.86 11.22
N ARG A 148 11.47 -9.52 10.98
CA ARG A 148 11.41 -10.96 10.70
C ARG A 148 12.30 -11.33 9.52
N GLU A 149 12.14 -10.67 8.38
CA GLU A 149 12.92 -10.94 7.17
C GLU A 149 14.41 -10.69 7.38
N HIS A 150 14.77 -9.68 8.18
CA HIS A 150 16.15 -9.39 8.53
C HIS A 150 16.76 -10.51 9.38
N VAL A 151 16.06 -10.95 10.44
CA VAL A 151 16.49 -12.08 11.27
C VAL A 151 16.62 -13.36 10.44
N ILE A 152 15.63 -13.68 9.62
CA ILE A 152 15.66 -14.86 8.74
C ILE A 152 16.84 -14.77 7.76
N SER A 153 17.08 -13.59 7.17
CA SER A 153 18.21 -13.36 6.27
C SER A 153 19.54 -13.65 6.94
N LEU A 154 19.74 -13.17 8.17
CA LEU A 154 20.96 -13.40 8.95
C LEU A 154 21.15 -14.87 9.36
N LEU A 155 20.08 -15.58 9.68
CA LEU A 155 20.13 -16.98 10.10
C LEU A 155 20.28 -17.96 8.93
N THR A 156 19.82 -17.59 7.73
CA THR A 156 19.76 -18.49 6.57
C THR A 156 20.68 -18.09 5.42
N ASP A 157 21.40 -16.97 5.56
CA ASP A 157 22.24 -16.34 4.52
C ASP A 157 21.48 -16.05 3.21
N LYS A 158 20.15 -15.92 3.31
CA LYS A 158 19.29 -15.54 2.18
C LYS A 158 19.25 -14.04 2.05
N LYS A 159 19.26 -13.54 0.82
CA LYS A 159 19.11 -12.10 0.57
C LYS A 159 17.74 -11.61 1.02
N LYS A 160 17.73 -10.50 1.77
CA LYS A 160 16.52 -9.76 2.12
C LYS A 160 15.94 -9.09 0.88
N ASN A 161 14.61 -9.07 0.77
CA ASN A 161 13.91 -8.26 -0.22
C ASN A 161 13.76 -6.85 0.32
N LEU A 162 14.39 -5.88 -0.34
CA LEU A 162 14.21 -4.47 0.00
C LEU A 162 12.88 -3.97 -0.56
N GLN A 163 12.10 -3.33 0.30
CA GLN A 163 10.87 -2.66 -0.11
C GLN A 163 11.17 -1.19 -0.43
N ASP A 164 10.50 -0.67 -1.45
CA ASP A 164 10.53 0.74 -1.78
C ASP A 164 9.53 1.51 -0.91
N TYR A 165 10.02 2.51 -0.18
CA TYR A 165 9.23 3.41 0.67
C TYR A 165 9.19 4.85 0.15
N SER A 166 9.64 5.07 -1.09
CA SER A 166 9.63 6.40 -1.70
C SER A 166 8.21 6.90 -1.97
N SER A 167 7.98 8.20 -1.70
CA SER A 167 6.74 8.90 -1.97
C SER A 167 7.04 10.38 -2.22
N SER A 168 6.21 11.04 -3.03
CA SER A 168 6.29 12.50 -3.21
C SER A 168 5.58 13.28 -2.10
N ILE A 169 4.72 12.62 -1.31
CA ILE A 169 3.88 13.25 -0.28
C ILE A 169 4.26 12.75 1.13
N LEU A 170 4.46 11.45 1.29
CA LEU A 170 4.72 10.82 2.59
C LEU A 170 6.22 10.68 2.82
N THR A 171 6.62 10.73 4.08
CA THR A 171 7.95 10.29 4.48
C THR A 171 8.07 8.77 4.34
N PRO A 172 9.28 8.21 4.19
CA PRO A 172 9.47 6.76 4.17
C PRO A 172 8.93 6.08 5.43
N PHE A 173 9.03 6.73 6.60
CA PHE A 173 8.46 6.23 7.86
C PHE A 173 6.93 6.14 7.81
N GLN A 174 6.24 7.15 7.29
CA GLN A 174 4.79 7.10 7.11
C GLN A 174 4.40 6.03 6.09
N MET A 175 5.14 5.90 4.99
CA MET A 175 4.90 4.90 3.96
C MET A 175 5.08 3.47 4.50
N LEU A 176 6.03 3.24 5.42
CA LEU A 176 6.20 1.96 6.11
C LEU A 176 4.91 1.55 6.83
N PHE A 177 4.30 2.47 7.58
CA PHE A 177 3.05 2.20 8.31
C PHE A 177 1.87 1.93 7.37
N ILE A 178 1.77 2.68 6.27
CA ILE A 178 0.75 2.41 5.24
C ILE A 178 0.93 1.00 4.69
N LYS A 179 2.14 0.62 4.26
CA LYS A 179 2.39 -0.74 3.76
C LYS A 179 2.14 -1.83 4.81
N ALA A 180 2.45 -1.54 6.07
CA ALA A 180 2.25 -2.46 7.19
C ALA A 180 0.76 -2.71 7.50
N SER A 181 -0.11 -1.73 7.23
CA SER A 181 -1.55 -1.79 7.51
C SER A 181 -2.36 -2.55 6.46
N LEU A 182 -1.90 -2.62 5.22
CA LEU A 182 -2.69 -3.14 4.11
C LEU A 182 -2.62 -4.66 3.98
N ASN A 183 -3.71 -5.24 3.44
CA ASN A 183 -3.80 -6.67 3.18
C ASN A 183 -2.72 -7.12 2.15
N PRO A 184 -1.83 -8.06 2.51
CA PRO A 184 -0.76 -8.53 1.63
C PRO A 184 -1.27 -9.22 0.37
N VAL A 185 -2.41 -9.92 0.42
CA VAL A 185 -2.92 -10.67 -0.73
C VAL A 185 -3.47 -9.74 -1.81
N ILE A 186 -4.05 -8.61 -1.38
CA ILE A 186 -4.74 -7.68 -2.29
C ILE A 186 -3.81 -6.59 -2.80
N TYR A 187 -3.00 -6.01 -1.91
CA TYR A 187 -2.19 -4.84 -2.22
C TYR A 187 -0.72 -5.18 -2.52
N PHE A 188 -0.30 -6.45 -2.37
CA PHE A 188 1.07 -6.86 -2.64
C PHE A 188 1.06 -8.08 -3.57
N ASN A 189 1.33 -7.83 -4.85
CA ASN A 189 1.33 -8.89 -5.84
C ASN A 189 2.56 -9.81 -5.71
N LYS A 190 2.36 -11.00 -5.14
CA LYS A 190 3.38 -12.05 -5.06
C LYS A 190 3.64 -12.79 -6.38
N GLU A 191 2.87 -12.56 -7.45
CA GLU A 191 2.90 -13.37 -8.67
C GLU A 191 3.89 -12.88 -9.76
N GLY A 192 4.80 -11.96 -9.43
CA GLY A 192 5.86 -11.55 -10.36
C GLY A 192 7.00 -12.57 -10.46
N LYS A 193 7.58 -12.77 -11.66
CA LYS A 193 8.78 -13.62 -11.91
C LYS A 193 9.96 -13.35 -10.97
N ASN A 194 9.99 -12.19 -10.31
CA ASN A 194 11.06 -11.75 -9.42
C ASN A 194 10.63 -11.66 -7.93
N ASN A 195 9.42 -12.10 -7.54
CA ASN A 195 8.88 -11.92 -6.16
C ASN A 195 8.97 -10.47 -5.63
N SER A 196 9.10 -9.49 -6.52
CA SER A 196 9.23 -8.08 -6.16
C SER A 196 7.84 -7.44 -6.08
N ASN A 197 7.34 -7.27 -4.86
CA ASN A 197 6.10 -6.52 -4.57
C ASN A 197 6.32 -5.03 -4.85
N ARG A 198 6.23 -4.61 -6.12
CA ARG A 198 6.49 -3.21 -6.50
C ARG A 198 5.20 -2.51 -6.88
N TRP A 199 4.76 -1.58 -6.04
CA TRP A 199 3.72 -0.63 -6.41
C TRP A 199 4.22 0.24 -7.55
N THR A 200 3.33 0.52 -8.50
CA THR A 200 3.67 1.36 -9.65
C THR A 200 2.93 2.68 -9.57
N LYS A 201 3.64 3.78 -9.67
CA LYS A 201 3.06 5.13 -9.62
C LYS A 201 2.20 5.38 -10.85
N LEU A 202 0.89 5.58 -10.64
CA LEU A 202 -0.09 5.88 -11.69
C LEU A 202 -0.29 7.38 -11.88
N TYR A 203 -0.24 8.14 -10.79
CA TYR A 203 -0.45 9.58 -10.80
C TYR A 203 0.36 10.25 -9.70
N ASP A 204 0.86 11.43 -9.98
CA ASP A 204 1.62 12.25 -9.03
C ASP A 204 1.40 13.72 -9.37
N SER A 205 0.76 14.45 -8.47
CA SER A 205 0.43 15.86 -8.67
C SER A 205 1.64 16.77 -8.68
N SER A 206 2.80 16.35 -8.13
CA SER A 206 4.02 17.14 -8.21
C SER A 206 4.54 17.25 -9.64
N VAL A 207 4.28 16.23 -10.46
CA VAL A 207 4.65 16.16 -11.88
C VAL A 207 3.48 16.61 -12.77
N HIS A 208 2.28 16.16 -12.44
CA HIS A 208 1.09 16.33 -13.29
C HIS A 208 0.19 17.49 -12.84
N GLY A 209 0.50 18.24 -11.79
CA GLY A 209 -0.41 19.21 -11.18
C GLY A 209 -1.65 18.56 -10.55
N VAL A 210 -2.46 19.35 -9.85
CA VAL A 210 -3.76 18.90 -9.31
C VAL A 210 -4.85 19.23 -10.33
N SER A 211 -5.43 18.20 -10.95
CA SER A 211 -6.53 18.37 -11.91
C SER A 211 -7.39 17.11 -11.95
N LEU A 212 -8.71 17.29 -11.85
CA LEU A 212 -9.68 16.21 -11.95
C LEU A 212 -9.52 15.41 -13.26
N ASN A 213 -9.38 16.11 -14.39
CA ASN A 213 -9.22 15.43 -15.69
C ASN A 213 -7.94 14.60 -15.74
N ARG A 214 -6.85 15.10 -15.14
CA ARG A 214 -5.57 14.35 -15.11
C ARG A 214 -5.65 13.17 -14.15
N PHE A 215 -6.32 13.32 -13.01
CA PHE A 215 -6.58 12.24 -12.08
C PHE A 215 -7.41 11.12 -12.75
N GLU A 216 -8.59 11.45 -13.29
CA GLU A 216 -9.46 10.46 -13.94
C GLU A 216 -8.75 9.75 -15.10
N ASN A 217 -8.07 10.51 -15.98
CA ASN A 217 -7.37 9.94 -17.13
C ASN A 217 -6.24 8.98 -16.74
N ASN A 218 -5.64 9.11 -15.57
CA ASN A 218 -4.58 8.23 -15.11
C ASN A 218 -5.13 7.04 -14.30
N VAL A 219 -6.20 7.26 -13.53
CA VAL A 219 -6.63 6.33 -12.47
C VAL A 219 -7.86 5.47 -12.85
N TYR A 220 -8.89 6.01 -13.51
CA TYR A 220 -10.21 5.36 -13.59
C TYR A 220 -10.26 4.06 -14.41
N ASP A 221 -9.34 3.85 -15.35
CA ASP A 221 -9.29 2.62 -16.16
C ASP A 221 -8.36 1.55 -15.56
N TYR A 222 -7.87 1.75 -14.34
CA TYR A 222 -6.98 0.81 -13.67
C TYR A 222 -7.80 -0.21 -12.89
N LYS A 223 -7.84 -1.45 -13.39
CA LYS A 223 -8.71 -2.53 -12.90
C LYS A 223 -8.20 -3.26 -11.65
N LYS A 224 -7.02 -2.91 -11.16
CA LYS A 224 -6.39 -3.55 -9.98
C LYS A 224 -6.49 -2.60 -8.77
N PRO A 225 -6.27 -3.11 -7.55
CA PRO A 225 -6.29 -2.29 -6.35
C PRO A 225 -5.34 -1.09 -6.44
N THR A 226 -5.74 0.02 -5.84
CA THR A 226 -4.97 1.27 -5.82
C THR A 226 -4.79 1.78 -4.41
N VAL A 227 -3.67 2.47 -4.17
CA VAL A 227 -3.40 3.22 -2.94
C VAL A 227 -3.24 4.68 -3.33
N THR A 228 -4.18 5.52 -2.89
CA THR A 228 -4.20 6.95 -3.20
C THR A 228 -3.93 7.76 -1.95
N ILE A 229 -2.96 8.67 -2.02
CA ILE A 229 -2.57 9.57 -0.95
C ILE A 229 -3.07 10.97 -1.30
N PHE A 230 -3.80 11.58 -0.38
CA PHE A 230 -4.28 12.96 -0.48
C PHE A 230 -3.65 13.79 0.64
N LYS A 231 -3.06 14.92 0.26
CA LYS A 231 -2.73 16.02 1.17
C LYS A 231 -3.75 17.12 1.00
N LEU A 232 -4.56 17.35 2.02
CA LEU A 232 -5.61 18.35 2.01
C LEU A 232 -5.08 19.73 2.41
N THR A 233 -5.78 20.78 2.01
CA THR A 233 -5.39 22.18 2.30
C THR A 233 -5.42 22.53 3.79
N ASN A 234 -6.17 21.77 4.59
CA ASN A 234 -6.21 21.90 6.04
C ASN A 234 -5.09 21.12 6.77
N GLY A 235 -4.14 20.55 6.02
CA GLY A 235 -3.00 19.80 6.57
C GLY A 235 -3.29 18.32 6.87
N GLN A 236 -4.51 17.83 6.65
CA GLN A 236 -4.79 16.39 6.78
C GLN A 236 -4.05 15.60 5.70
N LEU A 237 -3.48 14.47 6.11
CA LEU A 237 -2.90 13.46 5.23
C LEU A 237 -3.75 12.20 5.33
N ILE A 238 -4.37 11.81 4.23
CA ILE A 238 -5.28 10.66 4.17
C ILE A 238 -4.87 9.74 3.03
N VAL A 239 -4.91 8.44 3.29
CA VAL A 239 -4.64 7.38 2.33
C VAL A 239 -5.91 6.57 2.12
N ILE A 240 -6.24 6.30 0.87
CA ILE A 240 -7.36 5.47 0.45
C ILE A 240 -6.77 4.26 -0.24
N ALA A 241 -6.89 3.09 0.38
CA ALA A 241 -6.61 1.82 -0.26
C ALA A 241 -7.94 1.28 -0.78
N LEU A 242 -8.10 1.28 -2.11
CA LEU A 242 -9.32 0.87 -2.78
C LEU A 242 -9.07 -0.44 -3.52
N ASP A 243 -9.85 -1.47 -3.20
CA ASP A 243 -9.74 -2.81 -3.81
C ASP A 243 -10.61 -2.97 -5.08
N GLU A 244 -11.37 -1.94 -5.44
CA GLU A 244 -12.14 -1.83 -6.68
C GLU A 244 -11.61 -0.73 -7.62
N GLU A 245 -11.98 -0.82 -8.89
CA GLU A 245 -11.71 0.23 -9.88
C GLU A 245 -12.42 1.55 -9.52
N TRP A 246 -11.70 2.65 -9.72
CA TRP A 246 -12.25 4.00 -9.53
C TRP A 246 -13.35 4.27 -10.56
N LYS A 247 -14.53 4.64 -10.06
CA LYS A 247 -15.69 4.98 -10.91
C LYS A 247 -16.52 6.09 -10.30
N ASN A 248 -17.16 6.85 -11.17
CA ASN A 248 -18.21 7.80 -10.78
C ASN A 248 -19.49 6.99 -10.52
N SER A 249 -19.96 6.98 -9.28
CA SER A 249 -21.11 6.19 -8.85
C SER A 249 -22.04 7.00 -7.96
N VAL A 250 -23.36 6.79 -8.15
CA VAL A 250 -24.40 7.32 -7.24
C VAL A 250 -24.36 6.58 -5.90
N ASN A 251 -24.08 5.27 -5.94
CA ASN A 251 -24.03 4.41 -4.77
C ASN A 251 -22.60 4.29 -4.24
N CYS A 252 -22.49 4.03 -2.94
CA CYS A 252 -21.22 3.65 -2.36
C CYS A 252 -20.77 2.28 -2.90
N TYR A 253 -19.47 2.06 -2.98
CA TYR A 253 -18.80 0.85 -3.45
C TYR A 253 -17.53 0.61 -2.62
N GLY A 254 -16.67 -0.30 -3.09
CA GLY A 254 -15.48 -0.76 -2.37
C GLY A 254 -15.76 -2.08 -1.67
N GLY A 255 -14.88 -3.03 -1.86
CA GLY A 255 -14.96 -4.36 -1.27
C GLY A 255 -14.50 -4.41 0.18
N ASN A 256 -14.27 -5.63 0.66
CA ASN A 256 -13.94 -5.89 2.07
C ASN A 256 -12.52 -5.46 2.45
N ASN A 257 -11.66 -5.17 1.47
CA ASN A 257 -10.29 -4.72 1.70
C ASN A 257 -10.13 -3.23 1.37
N THR A 258 -11.23 -2.51 1.14
CA THR A 258 -11.20 -1.05 1.06
C THR A 258 -11.00 -0.46 2.45
N SER A 259 -9.96 0.36 2.58
CA SER A 259 -9.53 0.97 3.84
C SER A 259 -9.23 2.45 3.64
N VAL A 260 -9.59 3.27 4.62
CA VAL A 260 -9.13 4.66 4.70
C VAL A 260 -8.28 4.84 5.94
N ILE A 261 -7.08 5.38 5.74
CA ILE A 261 -6.07 5.58 6.79
C ILE A 261 -5.77 7.07 6.87
N GLN A 262 -6.07 7.67 8.01
CA GLN A 262 -5.65 9.03 8.33
C GLN A 262 -4.25 8.96 8.94
N ILE A 263 -3.29 9.70 8.39
CA ILE A 263 -1.92 9.83 8.93
C ILE A 263 -1.84 11.06 9.83
N LYS A 264 -2.41 12.19 9.39
CA LYS A 264 -2.48 13.46 10.14
C LYS A 264 -3.92 13.95 10.26
N PRO A 265 -4.35 14.51 11.41
CA PRO A 265 -3.53 14.82 12.59
C PRO A 265 -3.25 13.64 13.52
N LYS A 266 -4.04 12.57 13.44
CA LYS A 266 -3.89 11.36 14.26
C LYS A 266 -3.96 10.13 13.39
N PHE A 267 -3.11 9.15 13.69
CA PHE A 267 -3.12 7.87 13.00
C PHE A 267 -4.36 7.06 13.38
N GLU A 268 -5.26 6.86 12.41
CA GLU A 268 -6.48 6.05 12.55
C GLU A 268 -6.79 5.37 11.22
N ARG A 269 -7.19 4.11 11.27
CA ARG A 269 -7.66 3.33 10.12
C ARG A 269 -9.13 2.97 10.29
N GLU A 270 -9.89 3.07 9.21
CA GLU A 270 -11.26 2.58 9.13
C GLU A 270 -11.44 1.66 7.92
N ASP A 271 -11.85 0.42 8.20
CA ASP A 271 -12.20 -0.58 7.21
C ASP A 271 -13.72 -0.71 7.17
N LYS A 272 -14.32 -0.29 6.06
CA LYS A 272 -15.76 -0.32 5.92
C LYS A 272 -16.18 -0.63 4.49
N SER A 273 -16.56 -1.89 4.28
CA SER A 273 -17.06 -2.40 3.00
C SER A 273 -18.28 -1.58 2.53
N GLY A 274 -18.34 -1.32 1.23
CA GLY A 274 -19.43 -0.60 0.57
C GLY A 274 -19.65 0.83 1.08
N SER A 275 -18.67 1.47 1.72
CA SER A 275 -18.80 2.81 2.30
C SER A 275 -18.02 3.88 1.55
N PHE A 276 -17.26 3.51 0.53
CA PHE A 276 -16.54 4.44 -0.31
C PHE A 276 -17.47 5.03 -1.37
N ARG A 277 -17.55 6.36 -1.44
CA ARG A 277 -18.29 7.06 -2.49
C ARG A 277 -17.33 7.93 -3.27
N CYS A 278 -17.39 7.80 -4.59
CA CYS A 278 -16.72 8.69 -5.52
C CYS A 278 -17.73 9.11 -6.60
N ASN A 279 -17.99 10.40 -6.69
CA ASN A 279 -18.80 10.96 -7.76
C ASN A 279 -18.30 12.36 -8.14
N LEU A 280 -17.56 12.47 -9.23
CA LEU A 280 -16.98 13.73 -9.66
C LEU A 280 -17.77 14.40 -10.80
N LYS A 281 -18.75 13.71 -11.40
CA LYS A 281 -19.46 14.17 -12.62
C LYS A 281 -20.99 14.13 -12.55
N LEU A 282 -21.57 13.19 -11.82
CA LEU A 282 -23.02 12.95 -11.86
C LEU A 282 -23.75 13.97 -11.00
N LYS A 283 -24.41 14.94 -11.64
CA LYS A 283 -25.16 16.01 -10.97
C LYS A 283 -26.39 15.51 -10.19
N SER A 284 -26.87 14.29 -10.47
CA SER A 284 -28.02 13.67 -9.82
C SER A 284 -27.74 13.16 -8.40
N ALA A 285 -26.48 13.22 -7.95
CA ALA A 285 -26.06 12.73 -6.63
C ALA A 285 -25.04 13.69 -6.00
N PRO A 286 -24.80 13.61 -4.67
CA PRO A 286 -23.74 14.37 -4.03
C PRO A 286 -22.40 14.16 -4.73
N MET A 287 -21.72 15.25 -5.06
CA MET A 287 -20.43 15.20 -5.75
C MET A 287 -19.27 15.29 -4.75
N GLY A 288 -18.13 14.71 -5.13
CA GLY A 288 -16.93 14.61 -4.30
C GLY A 288 -16.54 13.15 -4.01
N ILE A 289 -15.52 13.00 -3.16
CA ILE A 289 -15.10 11.72 -2.60
C ILE A 289 -15.42 11.72 -1.11
N GLN A 290 -16.08 10.66 -0.64
CA GLN A 290 -16.52 10.54 0.74
C GLN A 290 -16.25 9.13 1.26
N PHE A 291 -15.77 9.04 2.50
CA PHE A 291 -15.69 7.78 3.23
C PHE A 291 -15.91 8.03 4.71
N GLY A 292 -16.91 7.35 5.27
CA GLY A 292 -17.27 7.49 6.68
C GLY A 292 -17.47 8.95 7.10
N ARG A 293 -16.91 9.31 8.25
CA ARG A 293 -16.91 10.68 8.78
C ARG A 293 -15.58 11.41 8.60
N TYR A 294 -14.53 10.71 8.18
CA TYR A 294 -13.15 11.18 8.22
C TYR A 294 -12.68 11.78 6.90
N LEU A 295 -13.27 11.37 5.77
CA LEU A 295 -12.86 11.80 4.45
C LEU A 295 -13.99 12.55 3.74
N LYS A 296 -13.72 13.81 3.39
CA LYS A 296 -14.52 14.60 2.45
C LYS A 296 -13.61 15.38 1.52
N ILE A 297 -13.61 15.02 0.24
CA ILE A 297 -12.92 15.75 -0.82
C ILE A 297 -13.97 16.39 -1.73
N GLU A 298 -13.79 17.67 -2.00
CA GLU A 298 -14.70 18.43 -2.85
C GLU A 298 -14.55 18.00 -4.32
N LYS A 299 -15.64 18.14 -5.09
CA LYS A 299 -15.76 17.63 -6.46
C LYS A 299 -14.68 18.12 -7.42
N ASP A 300 -14.11 19.30 -7.17
CA ASP A 300 -13.15 19.98 -8.03
C ASP A 300 -11.73 19.93 -7.48
N PHE A 301 -11.53 19.17 -6.39
CA PHE A 301 -10.27 19.11 -5.65
C PHE A 301 -9.82 20.47 -5.09
N SER A 302 -10.75 21.41 -4.87
CA SER A 302 -10.47 22.72 -4.26
C SER A 302 -9.87 22.65 -2.85
N ASN A 303 -10.15 21.57 -2.11
CA ASN A 303 -9.58 21.32 -0.79
C ASN A 303 -8.38 20.35 -0.80
N VAL A 304 -7.79 20.08 -1.96
CA VAL A 304 -6.65 19.18 -2.13
C VAL A 304 -5.43 19.97 -2.57
N ASN A 305 -4.33 19.80 -1.83
CA ASN A 305 -3.04 20.40 -2.16
C ASN A 305 -2.21 19.47 -3.06
N ASP A 306 -2.12 18.18 -2.71
CA ASP A 306 -1.34 17.19 -3.46
C ASP A 306 -2.05 15.83 -3.48
N ILE A 307 -1.83 15.07 -4.56
CA ILE A 307 -2.34 13.72 -4.81
C ILE A 307 -1.23 12.83 -5.35
N GLU A 308 -1.10 11.63 -4.80
CA GLU A 308 -0.23 10.57 -5.32
C GLU A 308 -1.04 9.27 -5.40
N VAL A 309 -0.95 8.53 -6.51
CA VAL A 309 -1.71 7.29 -6.72
C VAL A 309 -0.75 6.18 -7.14
N TRP A 310 -0.87 5.06 -6.45
CA TRP A 310 -0.11 3.84 -6.68
C TRP A 310 -1.05 2.71 -7.12
N GLY A 311 -0.67 2.00 -8.17
CA GLY A 311 -1.31 0.77 -8.62
C GLY A 311 -0.59 -0.45 -8.03
N CYS A 312 -1.37 -1.39 -7.49
CA CYS A 312 -0.84 -2.57 -6.80
C CYS A 312 -0.84 -3.85 -7.65
N GLY A 313 -1.24 -3.75 -8.92
CA GLY A 313 -1.20 -4.84 -9.90
C GLY A 313 0.20 -5.14 -10.46
N ALA A 314 0.29 -6.13 -11.34
CA ALA A 314 1.50 -6.46 -12.07
C ALA A 314 1.87 -5.37 -13.09
N GLU A 315 3.13 -5.37 -13.53
CA GLU A 315 3.59 -4.51 -14.62
C GLU A 315 2.77 -4.73 -15.90
N ASP A 316 2.37 -5.98 -16.17
CA ASP A 316 1.52 -6.33 -17.29
C ASP A 316 0.16 -5.63 -17.25
N ASP A 317 -0.43 -5.42 -16.07
CA ASP A 317 -1.71 -4.72 -15.90
C ASP A 317 -1.59 -3.24 -16.33
N LEU A 318 -0.46 -2.60 -16.01
CA LEU A 318 -0.20 -1.24 -16.45
C LEU A 318 -0.03 -1.19 -17.98
N THR A 319 0.71 -2.14 -18.56
CA THR A 319 0.86 -2.19 -20.03
C THR A 319 -0.47 -2.43 -20.73
N ALA A 320 -1.36 -3.25 -20.14
CA ALA A 320 -2.70 -3.48 -20.64
C ALA A 320 -3.54 -2.19 -20.61
N GLN A 321 -3.48 -1.44 -19.50
CA GLN A 321 -4.13 -0.14 -19.38
C GLN A 321 -3.62 0.84 -20.44
N MET A 322 -2.29 0.94 -20.63
CA MET A 322 -1.69 1.82 -21.65
C MET A 322 -2.14 1.43 -23.07
N LYS A 323 -2.14 0.13 -23.40
CA LYS A 323 -2.65 -0.37 -24.68
C LYS A 323 -4.11 -0.03 -24.89
N GLN A 324 -4.95 -0.19 -23.86
CA GLN A 324 -6.37 0.14 -23.89
C GLN A 324 -6.58 1.65 -24.14
N LYS A 325 -5.82 2.53 -23.48
CA LYS A 325 -5.86 3.99 -23.70
C LYS A 325 -5.45 4.38 -25.12
N VAL A 326 -4.36 3.79 -25.63
CA VAL A 326 -3.91 4.03 -27.02
C VAL A 326 -4.97 3.57 -28.02
N TRP A 327 -5.62 2.44 -27.76
CA TRP A 327 -6.70 1.94 -28.58
C TRP A 327 -7.90 2.90 -28.59
N TYR A 328 -8.38 3.33 -27.43
CA TYR A 328 -9.47 4.33 -27.34
C TYR A 328 -9.11 5.65 -28.03
N LYS A 329 -7.87 6.13 -27.90
CA LYS A 329 -7.43 7.34 -28.58
C LYS A 329 -7.46 7.18 -30.11
N LYS A 330 -6.99 6.04 -30.62
CA LYS A 330 -7.06 5.72 -32.06
C LYS A 330 -8.50 5.60 -32.55
N GLU A 331 -9.40 5.00 -31.76
CA GLU A 331 -10.83 4.95 -32.09
C GLU A 331 -11.46 6.34 -32.08
N ALA A 332 -11.18 7.18 -31.07
CA ALA A 332 -11.68 8.54 -30.96
C ALA A 332 -11.20 9.40 -32.13
N GLU A 333 -9.92 9.28 -32.53
CA GLU A 333 -9.37 9.95 -33.71
C GLU A 333 -10.01 9.45 -35.01
N LYS A 334 -10.32 8.16 -35.13
CA LYS A 334 -11.07 7.63 -36.28
C LYS A 334 -12.47 8.22 -36.33
N ARG A 335 -13.16 8.28 -35.17
CA ARG A 335 -14.52 8.85 -35.05
C ARG A 335 -14.54 10.36 -35.28
N SER A 336 -13.53 11.10 -34.84
CA SER A 336 -13.44 12.55 -35.08
C SER A 336 -13.11 12.89 -36.53
N LYS A 337 -12.44 11.99 -37.24
CA LYS A 337 -12.15 12.10 -38.68
C LYS A 337 -13.29 11.60 -39.56
N VAL A 338 -14.39 11.08 -39.00
CA VAL A 338 -15.60 10.84 -39.79
C VAL A 338 -16.18 12.22 -40.11
N PRO A 339 -16.20 12.65 -41.38
CA PRO A 339 -16.90 13.88 -41.73
C PRO A 339 -18.35 13.72 -41.30
N LEU A 340 -18.89 14.74 -40.62
CA LEU A 340 -20.33 14.82 -40.40
C LEU A 340 -21.02 14.59 -41.75
N PRO A 341 -22.02 13.69 -41.87
CA PRO A 341 -22.67 13.46 -43.14
C PRO A 341 -23.31 14.75 -43.64
N GLY A 342 -22.91 15.20 -44.83
CA GLY A 342 -23.46 16.37 -45.52
C GLY A 342 -22.66 17.66 -45.33
N ALA A 343 -22.62 18.48 -46.38
CA ALA A 343 -22.29 19.89 -46.21
C ALA A 343 -23.26 20.48 -45.18
N TRP A 344 -22.78 21.29 -44.24
CA TRP A 344 -23.65 21.94 -43.23
C TRP A 344 -24.85 22.66 -43.87
N ASP A 345 -24.68 23.13 -45.11
CA ASP A 345 -25.71 23.78 -45.91
C ASP A 345 -26.84 22.87 -46.38
N GLU A 346 -26.67 21.56 -46.34
CA GLU A 346 -27.68 20.56 -46.74
C GLU A 346 -28.25 19.79 -45.53
N ASN A 347 -27.84 20.12 -44.30
CA ASN A 347 -28.30 19.41 -43.11
C ASN A 347 -29.77 19.79 -42.79
N PRO A 348 -30.71 18.82 -42.73
CA PRO A 348 -32.11 19.08 -42.38
C PRO A 348 -32.28 19.81 -41.04
N ASP A 349 -31.34 19.64 -40.10
CA ASP A 349 -31.35 20.35 -38.82
C ASP A 349 -31.17 21.87 -38.98
N LYS A 350 -30.37 22.32 -39.96
CA LYS A 350 -30.22 23.74 -40.31
C LYS A 350 -31.55 24.31 -40.82
N THR A 351 -32.22 23.59 -41.72
CA THR A 351 -33.51 23.99 -42.28
C THR A 351 -34.59 24.07 -41.21
N ILE A 352 -34.61 23.13 -40.26
CA ILE A 352 -35.55 23.14 -39.12
C ILE A 352 -35.29 24.35 -38.21
N LEU A 353 -34.02 24.65 -37.92
CA LEU A 353 -33.63 25.81 -37.11
C LEU A 353 -33.99 27.14 -37.79
N GLU A 354 -33.79 27.24 -39.11
CA GLU A 354 -34.18 28.41 -39.91
C GLU A 354 -35.70 28.59 -39.98
N MET A 355 -36.46 27.51 -40.18
CA MET A 355 -37.94 27.54 -40.12
C MET A 355 -38.44 27.94 -38.71
N GLY A 356 -37.70 27.56 -37.67
CA GLY A 356 -37.93 27.99 -36.28
C GLY A 356 -37.48 29.41 -35.96
N GLY A 357 -36.98 30.18 -36.94
CA GLY A 357 -36.57 31.58 -36.79
C GLY A 357 -35.15 31.77 -36.25
N ILE A 358 -34.36 30.70 -36.08
CA ILE A 358 -32.98 30.76 -35.58
C ILE A 358 -32.03 30.90 -36.77
N LYS A 359 -31.48 32.11 -36.97
CA LYS A 359 -30.42 32.37 -37.96
C LYS A 359 -29.05 31.97 -37.40
N LEU A 360 -28.45 30.92 -37.94
CA LEU A 360 -27.13 30.41 -37.53
C LEU A 360 -26.04 31.10 -38.36
N ASN A 361 -25.22 31.93 -37.70
CA ASN A 361 -24.35 32.87 -38.42
C ASN A 361 -23.03 32.25 -38.87
N ASN A 362 -22.81 32.26 -40.19
CA ASN A 362 -21.54 32.72 -40.74
C ASN A 362 -21.68 34.04 -41.53
N GLU A 363 -22.90 34.50 -41.81
CA GLU A 363 -23.21 35.70 -42.61
C GLU A 363 -23.19 37.03 -41.82
N ARG A 364 -23.07 37.00 -40.49
CA ARG A 364 -22.95 38.25 -39.69
C ARG A 364 -21.63 39.00 -39.88
N ARG A 365 -20.63 38.40 -40.54
CA ARG A 365 -19.31 39.04 -40.72
C ARG A 365 -19.25 39.98 -41.93
N ASP A 366 -20.21 39.91 -42.84
CA ASP A 366 -20.11 40.62 -44.13
C ASP A 366 -20.97 41.90 -44.21
N PHE A 367 -21.76 42.23 -43.18
CA PHE A 367 -22.63 43.41 -43.20
C PHE A 367 -22.07 44.68 -42.53
N ASP A 368 -20.86 44.66 -41.96
CA ASP A 368 -20.24 45.83 -41.31
C ASP A 368 -18.84 46.18 -41.86
N ARG A 369 -18.60 46.02 -43.17
CA ARG A 369 -17.48 46.71 -43.82
C ARG A 369 -18.01 47.95 -44.54
N PRO A 370 -17.57 49.18 -44.17
CA PRO A 370 -17.84 50.36 -44.98
C PRO A 370 -17.27 50.13 -46.39
N ASP A 371 -18.10 50.42 -47.38
CA ASP A 371 -17.80 50.22 -48.79
C ASP A 371 -16.74 51.24 -49.26
N ASP A 372 -15.50 50.78 -49.48
CA ASP A 372 -14.36 51.60 -49.95
C ASP A 372 -14.48 51.99 -51.45
N THR A 373 -15.64 51.80 -52.09
CA THR A 373 -15.86 52.13 -53.51
C THR A 373 -16.55 53.47 -53.80
N ILE A 374 -16.81 54.31 -52.81
CA ILE A 374 -17.32 55.67 -53.07
C ILE A 374 -16.16 56.63 -53.36
N ALA A 375 -15.95 56.92 -54.64
CA ALA A 375 -15.01 57.92 -55.12
C ALA A 375 -15.28 59.31 -54.48
N ARG A 376 -14.29 59.86 -53.79
CA ARG A 376 -14.27 61.27 -53.38
C ARG A 376 -14.22 62.15 -54.63
N LYS A 377 -15.32 62.86 -54.93
CA LYS A 377 -15.28 64.03 -55.80
C LYS A 377 -14.88 65.25 -54.94
N PHE A 378 -14.01 66.06 -55.53
CA PHE A 378 -13.43 67.29 -54.98
C PHE A 378 -14.46 68.28 -54.44
#